data_AF-A0A8J4A509-F1
#
_entry.id   AF-A0A8J4A509-F1
#
_cell.length_a   1.000
_cell.length_b   1.000
_cell.length_c   1.000
_cell.angle_alpha   90.00
_cell.angle_beta   90.00
_cell.angle_gamma   90.00
#
_symmetry.space_group_name_H-M   'P 1'
#
loop_
_entity.id
_entity.type
_entity.pdbx_description
1 polymer ?
#
loop_
_entity_poly.entity_id
_entity_poly.type
_entity_poly.pdbx_seq_one_letter_code
_entity_poly.pdbx_strand_id
1 'polypeptide(L)'
;MFDGLPPTPRDPRLCLGTLLDPHSVSALHPADASGVTAVRGRIDGRTVVAFCADTALTGTAGGGRIVRAVDAAISQRSPVVGLWYSGGPQPTDDDPVLAAMERASGRVPRISVVLGPVTGAVASRADLVISAPAARPFAGGPDLAVDSEPDAYARARQLVGLLARPFLAGPGSGVADGHALFDPGFVELRTTWAATIVTGLGRLAGRTVGVVANDPARAGGRIDPLTAARAERFVRTCDALGVPLLVLTDDPDATRLAGFDGASVPRVTVVTRRTYGGDLRRRLAEAFAAAPAGRAWWSHRSTQHRTIPL
;
A
#
# COMPACT_ATOMS: atom_id res chain seq x y z
N MET A 1 -3.17 40.10 9.59
CA MET A 1 -3.61 40.23 8.19
C MET A 1 -2.99 39.06 7.44
N PHE A 2 -3.62 37.89 7.49
CA PHE A 2 -3.17 36.72 6.71
C PHE A 2 -3.91 36.75 5.38
N ASP A 3 -3.17 36.57 4.29
CA ASP A 3 -3.67 36.83 2.95
C ASP A 3 -4.79 35.83 2.59
N GLY A 4 -5.96 36.37 2.24
CA GLY A 4 -7.20 35.62 2.07
C GLY A 4 -7.38 35.03 0.68
N LEU A 5 -6.30 34.66 -0.01
CA LEU A 5 -6.39 33.94 -1.27
C LEU A 5 -6.61 32.45 -0.96
N PRO A 6 -7.67 31.80 -1.48
CA PRO A 6 -7.73 30.34 -1.46
C PRO A 6 -6.50 29.78 -2.20
N PRO A 7 -5.92 28.65 -1.75
CA PRO A 7 -4.83 28.03 -2.49
C PRO A 7 -5.30 27.79 -3.93
N THR A 8 -4.49 28.23 -4.90
CA THR A 8 -4.84 28.13 -6.32
C THR A 8 -5.20 26.68 -6.66
N PRO A 9 -6.34 26.41 -7.31
CA PRO A 9 -6.72 25.06 -7.70
C PRO A 9 -5.57 24.39 -8.45
N ARG A 10 -5.07 23.28 -7.91
CA ARG A 10 -3.93 22.59 -8.50
C ARG A 10 -4.40 21.91 -9.77
N ASP A 11 -3.84 22.29 -10.93
CA ASP A 11 -4.24 21.70 -12.21
C ASP A 11 -4.12 20.17 -12.13
N PRO A 12 -5.24 19.42 -12.15
CA PRO A 12 -5.23 17.98 -12.01
C PRO A 12 -4.33 17.28 -13.04
N ARG A 13 -4.09 17.91 -14.19
CA ARG A 13 -3.19 17.40 -15.23
C ARG A 13 -1.72 17.41 -14.81
N LEU A 14 -1.27 18.43 -14.06
CA LEU A 14 0.10 18.50 -13.55
C LEU A 14 0.34 17.45 -12.46
N CYS A 15 -0.64 17.27 -11.57
CA CYS A 15 -0.62 16.27 -10.51
C CYS A 15 -0.56 14.85 -11.09
N LEU A 16 -1.45 14.54 -12.04
CA LEU A 16 -1.47 13.25 -12.74
C LEU A 16 -0.24 13.06 -13.64
N GLY A 17 0.30 14.12 -14.24
CA GLY A 17 1.54 14.08 -15.02
C GLY A 17 2.81 13.85 -14.19
N THR A 18 2.77 14.11 -12.88
CA THR A 18 3.85 13.79 -11.94
C THR A 18 3.77 12.34 -11.47
N LEU A 19 2.55 11.81 -11.31
CA LEU A 19 2.32 10.42 -10.92
C LEU A 19 2.60 9.42 -12.07
N LEU A 20 2.15 9.74 -13.29
CA LEU A 20 2.08 8.82 -14.42
C LEU A 20 3.28 8.96 -15.37
N ASP A 21 3.58 7.88 -16.09
CA ASP A 21 4.67 7.85 -17.07
C ASP A 21 4.39 8.85 -18.22
N PRO A 22 5.43 9.55 -18.74
CA PRO A 22 5.29 10.46 -19.87
C PRO A 22 4.59 9.82 -21.07
N HIS A 23 3.74 10.60 -21.74
CA HIS A 23 2.97 10.19 -22.93
C HIS A 23 2.12 8.91 -22.74
N SER A 24 1.79 8.52 -21.50
CA SER A 24 0.89 7.40 -21.21
C SER A 24 -0.58 7.80 -20.98
N VAL A 25 -0.83 9.09 -20.74
CA VAL A 25 -2.10 9.61 -20.22
C VAL A 25 -3.18 9.69 -21.31
N SER A 26 -4.34 9.08 -21.03
CA SER A 26 -5.56 9.19 -21.83
C SER A 26 -6.74 9.53 -20.91
N ALA A 27 -7.45 10.62 -21.18
CA ALA A 27 -8.61 11.01 -20.37
C ALA A 27 -9.74 9.98 -20.45
N LEU A 28 -10.45 9.76 -19.34
CA LEU A 28 -11.67 8.93 -19.29
C LEU A 28 -12.93 9.71 -19.68
N HIS A 29 -12.83 11.03 -19.78
CA HIS A 29 -13.91 11.94 -20.13
C HIS A 29 -13.34 13.28 -20.65
N PRO A 30 -14.14 14.10 -21.35
CA PRO A 30 -13.81 15.49 -21.59
C PRO A 30 -13.57 16.25 -20.28
N ALA A 31 -12.69 17.26 -20.30
CA ALA A 31 -12.51 18.15 -19.17
C ALA A 31 -13.77 18.99 -18.94
N ASP A 32 -14.14 19.22 -17.69
CA ASP A 32 -15.31 19.96 -17.26
C ASP A 32 -15.04 20.68 -15.92
N ALA A 33 -16.01 21.45 -15.44
CA ALA A 33 -15.94 22.12 -14.14
C ALA A 33 -16.33 21.21 -12.96
N SER A 34 -16.25 19.88 -13.09
CA SER A 34 -16.68 18.95 -12.02
C SER A 34 -15.74 18.92 -10.81
N GLY A 35 -14.54 19.48 -10.92
CA GLY A 35 -13.49 19.40 -9.90
C GLY A 35 -12.82 18.01 -9.79
N VAL A 36 -13.11 17.09 -10.73
CA VAL A 36 -12.45 15.79 -10.83
C VAL A 36 -11.92 15.58 -12.25
N THR A 37 -10.66 15.17 -12.35
CA THR A 37 -10.08 14.66 -13.61
C THR A 37 -9.70 13.20 -13.43
N ALA A 38 -10.23 12.32 -14.28
CA ALA A 38 -9.90 10.90 -14.29
C ALA A 38 -9.29 10.46 -15.63
N VAL A 39 -8.24 9.65 -15.56
CA VAL A 39 -7.41 9.23 -16.69
C VAL A 39 -7.03 7.74 -16.59
N ARG A 40 -6.76 7.14 -17.74
CA ARG A 40 -5.90 5.94 -17.84
C ARG A 40 -4.47 6.42 -18.05
N GLY A 41 -3.51 5.68 -17.52
CA GLY A 41 -2.09 5.96 -17.69
C GLY A 41 -1.24 4.73 -17.46
N ARG A 42 0.08 4.93 -17.39
CA ARG A 42 1.03 3.92 -16.92
C ARG A 42 1.81 4.41 -15.71
N ILE A 43 2.23 3.48 -14.86
CA ILE A 43 3.26 3.67 -13.84
C ILE A 43 4.26 2.54 -14.02
N ASP A 44 5.51 2.89 -14.32
CA ASP A 44 6.60 1.94 -14.62
C ASP A 44 6.16 0.90 -15.68
N GLY A 45 5.51 1.40 -16.74
CA GLY A 45 4.97 0.61 -17.86
C GLY A 45 3.62 -0.08 -17.59
N ARG A 46 3.12 -0.08 -16.36
CA ARG A 46 1.91 -0.83 -15.96
C ARG A 46 0.66 0.02 -16.07
N THR A 47 -0.37 -0.48 -16.75
CA THR A 47 -1.67 0.21 -16.85
C THR A 47 -2.27 0.47 -15.47
N VAL A 48 -2.64 1.73 -15.24
CA VAL A 48 -3.40 2.19 -14.07
C VAL A 48 -4.55 3.09 -14.51
N VAL A 49 -5.59 3.17 -13.67
CA VAL A 49 -6.50 4.30 -13.67
C VAL A 49 -6.10 5.23 -12.54
N ALA A 50 -6.04 6.53 -12.81
CA ALA A 50 -5.81 7.53 -11.78
C ALA A 50 -6.87 8.62 -11.86
N PHE A 51 -7.25 9.17 -10.72
CA PHE A 51 -8.09 10.35 -10.66
C PHE A 51 -7.54 11.36 -9.66
N CYS A 52 -7.84 12.62 -9.89
CA CYS A 52 -7.53 13.73 -9.01
C CYS A 52 -8.82 14.45 -8.67
N ALA A 53 -9.11 14.59 -7.37
CA ALA A 53 -10.30 15.22 -6.84
C ALA A 53 -9.92 16.45 -5.99
N ASP A 54 -10.44 17.60 -6.41
CA ASP A 54 -10.33 18.89 -5.72
C ASP A 54 -11.74 19.51 -5.60
N THR A 55 -12.64 18.77 -4.95
CA THR A 55 -14.06 19.13 -4.82
C THR A 55 -14.80 18.31 -3.76
N ALA A 56 -16.03 18.70 -3.44
CA ALA A 56 -16.97 17.86 -2.69
C ALA A 56 -17.41 16.63 -3.52
N LEU A 57 -17.48 15.47 -2.86
CA LEU A 57 -17.71 14.18 -3.54
C LEU A 57 -19.20 13.85 -3.65
N THR A 58 -19.93 14.00 -2.54
CA THR A 58 -21.33 13.59 -2.41
C THR A 58 -22.26 14.51 -3.22
N GLY A 59 -23.10 13.91 -4.06
CA GLY A 59 -24.10 14.64 -4.86
C GLY A 59 -23.55 15.45 -6.04
N THR A 60 -22.24 15.41 -6.33
CA THR A 60 -21.62 16.22 -7.40
C THR A 60 -21.36 15.42 -8.67
N ALA A 61 -21.22 16.13 -9.80
CA ALA A 61 -20.72 15.55 -11.04
C ALA A 61 -19.32 14.92 -10.85
N GLY A 62 -18.51 15.49 -9.95
CA GLY A 62 -17.19 14.99 -9.59
C GLY A 62 -17.24 13.59 -8.98
N GLY A 63 -18.14 13.35 -8.03
CA GLY A 63 -18.39 12.00 -7.49
C GLY A 63 -18.70 10.99 -8.60
N GLY A 64 -19.56 11.36 -9.56
CA GLY A 64 -19.84 10.55 -10.75
C GLY A 64 -18.63 10.27 -11.65
N ARG A 65 -17.64 11.18 -11.72
CA ARG A 65 -16.37 10.93 -12.41
C ARG A 65 -15.52 9.88 -11.67
N ILE A 66 -15.45 9.93 -10.33
CA ILE A 66 -14.70 8.96 -9.52
C ILE A 66 -15.32 7.56 -9.62
N VAL A 67 -16.65 7.43 -9.52
CA VAL A 67 -17.35 6.14 -9.71
C VAL A 67 -16.96 5.50 -11.04
N ARG A 68 -17.04 6.26 -12.14
CA ARG A 68 -16.64 5.79 -13.48
C ARG A 68 -15.15 5.44 -13.58
N ALA A 69 -14.27 6.14 -12.85
CA ALA A 69 -12.85 5.81 -12.80
C ALA A 69 -12.61 4.46 -12.09
N VAL A 70 -13.24 4.24 -10.95
CA VAL A 70 -13.16 2.97 -10.20
C VAL A 70 -13.74 1.82 -11.03
N ASP A 71 -14.89 2.02 -11.68
CA ASP A 71 -15.48 1.02 -12.58
C ASP A 71 -14.60 0.71 -13.79
N ALA A 72 -13.95 1.72 -14.38
CA ALA A 72 -12.98 1.51 -15.45
C ALA A 72 -11.77 0.71 -14.97
N ALA A 73 -11.29 0.94 -13.73
CA ALA A 73 -10.18 0.19 -13.15
C ALA A 73 -10.54 -1.28 -12.94
N ILE A 74 -11.69 -1.55 -12.32
CA ILE A 74 -12.28 -2.88 -12.16
C ILE A 74 -12.40 -3.60 -13.51
N SER A 75 -12.97 -2.93 -14.52
CA SER A 75 -13.19 -3.49 -15.85
C SER A 75 -11.88 -3.90 -16.55
N GLN A 76 -10.81 -3.14 -16.35
CA GLN A 76 -9.49 -3.39 -16.93
C GLN A 76 -8.60 -4.28 -16.05
N ARG A 77 -9.02 -4.61 -14.83
CA ARG A 77 -8.22 -5.29 -13.80
C ARG A 77 -6.90 -4.56 -13.48
N SER A 78 -6.92 -3.23 -13.58
CA SER A 78 -5.78 -2.35 -13.30
C SER A 78 -5.91 -1.71 -11.91
N PRO A 79 -4.79 -1.41 -11.20
CA PRO A 79 -4.84 -0.59 -9.99
C PRO A 79 -5.55 0.75 -10.21
N VAL A 80 -6.16 1.28 -9.15
CA VAL A 80 -6.73 2.63 -9.10
C VAL A 80 -5.99 3.50 -8.09
N VAL A 81 -5.56 4.69 -8.51
CA VAL A 81 -4.90 5.68 -7.64
C VAL A 81 -5.75 6.94 -7.55
N GLY A 82 -6.22 7.27 -6.34
CA GLY A 82 -6.97 8.50 -6.07
C GLY A 82 -6.08 9.56 -5.42
N LEU A 83 -5.95 10.73 -6.05
CA LEU A 83 -5.32 11.92 -5.49
C LEU A 83 -6.41 12.81 -4.89
N TRP A 84 -6.30 13.13 -3.59
CA TRP A 84 -7.33 13.83 -2.83
C TRP A 84 -6.79 15.15 -2.27
N TYR A 85 -7.16 16.29 -2.87
CA TYR A 85 -6.74 17.63 -2.44
C TYR A 85 -7.71 18.28 -1.48
N SER A 86 -8.98 18.36 -1.88
CA SER A 86 -10.07 18.87 -1.04
C SER A 86 -11.21 17.87 -1.00
N GLY A 87 -12.08 18.04 0.00
CA GLY A 87 -13.17 17.13 0.29
C GLY A 87 -14.36 17.89 0.84
N GLY A 88 -15.55 17.36 0.58
CA GLY A 88 -16.81 17.91 1.06
C GLY A 88 -17.09 17.53 2.52
N PRO A 89 -18.37 17.62 2.95
CA PRO A 89 -18.79 17.03 4.21
C PRO A 89 -18.51 15.52 4.26
N GLN A 90 -18.67 14.94 5.45
CA GLN A 90 -18.62 13.49 5.62
C GLN A 90 -19.63 12.82 4.66
N PRO A 91 -19.24 11.76 3.91
CA PRO A 91 -20.16 11.02 3.07
C PRO A 91 -21.24 10.34 3.91
N THR A 92 -22.44 10.22 3.35
CA THR A 92 -23.51 9.36 3.86
C THR A 92 -23.21 7.89 3.58
N ASP A 93 -23.87 6.96 4.26
CA ASP A 93 -23.68 5.52 4.00
C ASP A 93 -24.06 5.12 2.56
N ASP A 94 -25.06 5.79 1.96
CA ASP A 94 -25.46 5.63 0.56
C ASP A 94 -24.59 6.41 -0.45
N ASP A 95 -23.42 6.92 -0.05
CA ASP A 95 -22.55 7.67 -0.98
C ASP A 95 -22.05 6.77 -2.14
N PRO A 96 -22.26 7.16 -3.40
CA PRO A 96 -21.94 6.30 -4.54
C PRO A 96 -20.44 6.12 -4.76
N VAL A 97 -19.60 7.07 -4.32
CA VAL A 97 -18.14 6.96 -4.37
C VAL A 97 -17.65 5.98 -3.30
N LEU A 98 -18.23 6.03 -2.10
CA LEU A 98 -17.99 5.06 -1.03
C LEU A 98 -18.34 3.63 -1.52
N ALA A 99 -19.54 3.44 -2.05
CA ALA A 99 -19.97 2.16 -2.61
C ALA A 99 -19.08 1.70 -3.80
N ALA A 100 -18.60 2.61 -4.64
CA ALA A 100 -17.66 2.27 -5.72
C ALA A 100 -16.30 1.79 -5.18
N MET A 101 -15.74 2.49 -4.19
CA MET A 101 -14.49 2.09 -3.54
C MET A 101 -14.62 0.70 -2.90
N GLU A 102 -15.73 0.40 -2.24
CA GLU A 102 -16.01 -0.91 -1.65
C GLU A 102 -16.15 -2.01 -2.71
N ARG A 103 -16.87 -1.76 -3.81
CA ARG A 103 -16.99 -2.70 -4.95
C ARG A 103 -15.66 -3.04 -5.65
N ALA A 104 -14.62 -2.24 -5.45
CA ALA A 104 -13.27 -2.51 -5.96
C ALA A 104 -12.42 -3.38 -5.00
N SER A 105 -12.82 -3.52 -3.74
CA SER A 105 -12.15 -4.37 -2.74
C SER A 105 -12.00 -5.81 -3.24
N GLY A 106 -10.82 -6.41 -3.07
CA GLY A 106 -10.55 -7.78 -3.54
C GLY A 106 -10.46 -7.95 -5.06
N ARG A 107 -10.69 -6.90 -5.86
CA ARG A 107 -10.73 -6.98 -7.33
C ARG A 107 -9.58 -6.24 -8.00
N VAL A 108 -9.24 -5.06 -7.51
CA VAL A 108 -8.10 -4.25 -7.97
C VAL A 108 -7.45 -3.53 -6.79
N PRO A 109 -6.12 -3.34 -6.78
CA PRO A 109 -5.47 -2.54 -5.75
C PRO A 109 -5.94 -1.09 -5.80
N ARG A 110 -6.39 -0.56 -4.66
CA ARG A 110 -6.79 0.84 -4.48
C ARG A 110 -5.74 1.55 -3.62
N ILE A 111 -5.20 2.65 -4.12
CA ILE A 111 -4.24 3.49 -3.38
C ILE A 111 -4.82 4.89 -3.30
N SER A 112 -4.93 5.43 -2.08
CA SER A 112 -5.30 6.83 -1.86
C SER A 112 -4.08 7.66 -1.49
N VAL A 113 -3.91 8.81 -2.15
CA VAL A 113 -2.89 9.80 -1.83
C VAL A 113 -3.59 11.06 -1.36
N VAL A 114 -3.52 11.34 -0.06
CA VAL A 114 -4.14 12.49 0.57
C VAL A 114 -3.14 13.65 0.58
N LEU A 115 -3.47 14.69 -0.18
CA LEU A 115 -2.58 15.81 -0.51
C LEU A 115 -3.08 17.15 0.04
N GLY A 116 -4.23 17.16 0.72
CA GLY A 116 -4.79 18.36 1.35
C GLY A 116 -5.92 18.05 2.36
N PRO A 117 -6.66 19.08 2.81
CA PRO A 117 -7.52 19.02 3.99
C PRO A 117 -8.87 18.31 3.75
N VAL A 118 -8.83 16.99 3.55
CA VAL A 118 -10.01 16.12 3.43
C VAL A 118 -10.43 15.51 4.76
N THR A 119 -11.69 15.07 4.87
CA THR A 119 -12.19 14.26 6.02
C THR A 119 -11.59 12.85 6.08
N GLY A 120 -11.03 12.37 4.96
CA GLY A 120 -10.39 11.07 4.84
C GLY A 120 -11.35 9.89 4.72
N ALA A 121 -12.66 10.07 4.88
CA ALA A 121 -13.64 8.99 5.00
C ALA A 121 -13.78 8.10 3.75
N VAL A 122 -13.73 8.68 2.54
CA VAL A 122 -13.69 7.91 1.28
C VAL A 122 -12.28 7.43 0.98
N ALA A 123 -11.27 8.27 1.21
CA ALA A 123 -9.87 7.96 0.94
C ALA A 123 -9.38 6.74 1.76
N SER A 124 -9.84 6.59 3.02
CA SER A 124 -9.49 5.50 3.93
C SER A 124 -10.12 4.14 3.60
N ARG A 125 -10.96 4.07 2.56
CA ARG A 125 -11.51 2.82 2.00
C ARG A 125 -10.61 2.19 0.93
N ALA A 126 -9.49 2.83 0.60
CA ALA A 126 -8.42 2.23 -0.19
C ALA A 126 -7.68 1.14 0.60
N ASP A 127 -6.98 0.25 -0.10
CA ASP A 127 -6.16 -0.79 0.53
C ASP A 127 -4.92 -0.19 1.22
N LEU A 128 -4.38 0.89 0.65
CA LEU A 128 -3.26 1.66 1.20
C LEU A 128 -3.52 3.16 1.10
N VAL A 129 -3.22 3.89 2.19
CA VAL A 129 -3.37 5.34 2.25
C VAL A 129 -2.02 6.02 2.49
N ILE A 130 -1.65 6.95 1.62
CA ILE A 130 -0.51 7.86 1.76
C ILE A 130 -1.05 9.24 2.18
N SER A 131 -0.40 9.92 3.12
CA SER A 131 -0.67 11.32 3.47
C SER A 131 0.57 12.19 3.33
N ALA A 132 0.45 13.29 2.60
CA ALA A 132 1.42 14.39 2.58
C ALA A 132 1.15 15.39 3.73
N PRO A 133 2.06 16.35 4.03
CA PRO A 133 1.96 17.20 5.22
C PRO A 133 0.71 18.10 5.31
N ALA A 134 0.07 18.41 4.18
CA ALA A 134 -1.17 19.19 4.14
C ALA A 134 -2.44 18.38 4.45
N ALA A 135 -2.32 17.05 4.65
CA ALA A 135 -3.42 16.19 5.04
C ALA A 135 -3.87 16.48 6.48
N ARG A 136 -5.19 16.55 6.71
CA ARG A 136 -5.74 16.56 8.08
C ARG A 136 -5.68 15.14 8.67
N PRO A 137 -5.50 14.99 10.01
CA PRO A 137 -5.68 13.71 10.67
C PRO A 137 -7.10 13.16 10.45
N PHE A 138 -7.21 11.87 10.18
CA PHE A 138 -8.48 11.15 10.00
C PHE A 138 -8.47 9.82 10.75
N ALA A 139 -9.65 9.27 11.05
CA ALA A 139 -9.80 8.02 11.77
C ALA A 139 -9.07 6.85 11.09
N GLY A 140 -8.29 6.10 11.86
CA GLY A 140 -7.42 5.02 11.36
C GLY A 140 -6.05 5.47 10.86
N GLY A 141 -5.88 6.74 10.46
CA GLY A 141 -4.61 7.31 9.97
C GLY A 141 -4.08 6.68 8.67
N PRO A 142 -3.07 7.30 8.05
CA PRO A 142 -2.45 6.77 6.84
C PRO A 142 -1.64 5.50 7.12
N ASP A 143 -1.40 4.73 6.07
CA ASP A 143 -0.44 3.63 6.07
C ASP A 143 0.98 4.12 5.72
N LEU A 144 1.11 5.27 5.06
CA LEU A 144 2.36 6.02 4.90
C LEU A 144 2.13 7.51 5.15
N ALA A 145 2.83 8.09 6.12
CA ALA A 145 3.03 9.54 6.20
C ALA A 145 4.34 9.89 5.50
N VAL A 146 4.36 10.97 4.71
CA VAL A 146 5.55 11.44 3.98
C VAL A 146 5.76 12.93 4.18
N ASP A 147 7.01 13.37 4.06
CA ASP A 147 7.44 14.75 4.34
C ASP A 147 7.18 15.72 3.18
N SER A 148 6.83 15.22 1.99
CA SER A 148 6.51 16.05 0.82
C SER A 148 5.47 15.41 -0.11
N GLU A 149 4.83 16.23 -0.95
CA GLU A 149 3.93 15.77 -2.01
C GLU A 149 4.66 15.01 -3.14
N PRO A 150 5.86 15.43 -3.61
CA PRO A 150 6.71 14.60 -4.47
C PRO A 150 6.98 13.20 -3.92
N ASP A 151 7.28 13.08 -2.62
CA ASP A 151 7.45 11.77 -1.97
C ASP A 151 6.14 10.95 -1.97
N ALA A 152 4.99 11.61 -1.85
CA ALA A 152 3.70 10.94 -1.90
C ALA A 152 3.47 10.28 -3.27
N TYR A 153 3.84 10.94 -4.37
CA TYR A 153 3.82 10.35 -5.71
C TYR A 153 4.85 9.22 -5.85
N ALA A 154 6.09 9.42 -5.36
CA ALA A 154 7.13 8.40 -5.42
C ALA A 154 6.72 7.11 -4.68
N ARG A 155 6.12 7.23 -3.49
CA ARG A 155 5.56 6.10 -2.74
C ARG A 155 4.35 5.47 -3.43
N ALA A 156 3.46 6.27 -4.02
CA ALA A 156 2.34 5.73 -4.80
C ALA A 156 2.83 4.90 -6.00
N ARG A 157 3.85 5.38 -6.73
CA ARG A 157 4.51 4.62 -7.81
C ARG A 157 5.13 3.33 -7.29
N GLN A 158 5.93 3.40 -6.23
CA GLN A 158 6.55 2.23 -5.59
C GLN A 158 5.52 1.17 -5.17
N LEU A 159 4.39 1.58 -4.59
CA LEU A 159 3.31 0.68 -4.20
C LEU A 159 2.60 0.05 -5.40
N VAL A 160 2.36 0.78 -6.50
CA VAL A 160 1.85 0.19 -7.76
C VAL A 160 2.87 -0.80 -8.36
N GLY A 161 4.16 -0.49 -8.27
CA GLY A 161 5.26 -1.39 -8.60
C GLY A 161 5.22 -2.68 -7.79
N LEU A 162 4.94 -2.61 -6.49
CA LEU A 162 4.77 -3.80 -5.66
C LEU A 162 3.45 -4.53 -5.97
N LEU A 163 2.31 -3.84 -6.11
CA LEU A 163 1.00 -4.48 -6.10
C LEU A 163 0.46 -4.97 -7.45
N ALA A 164 0.94 -4.48 -8.60
CA ALA A 164 0.54 -5.13 -9.85
C ALA A 164 1.15 -6.55 -9.88
N ARG A 165 0.28 -7.53 -10.17
CA ARG A 165 0.59 -8.97 -10.17
C ARG A 165 1.94 -9.21 -10.85
N PRO A 166 2.77 -10.14 -10.33
CA PRO A 166 4.01 -10.47 -11.00
C PRO A 166 3.70 -10.82 -12.45
N PHE A 167 4.35 -10.10 -13.37
CA PHE A 167 4.65 -10.69 -14.67
C PHE A 167 5.21 -12.07 -14.36
N LEU A 168 4.63 -13.13 -14.95
CA LEU A 168 5.35 -14.39 -15.07
C LEU A 168 6.52 -14.07 -15.98
N ALA A 169 7.59 -13.57 -15.38
CA ALA A 169 8.86 -13.49 -16.04
C ALA A 169 9.14 -14.89 -16.58
N GLY A 170 9.41 -14.97 -17.88
CA GLY A 170 9.94 -16.19 -18.45
C GLY A 170 11.13 -16.66 -17.62
N PRO A 171 11.40 -17.98 -17.56
CA PRO A 171 12.51 -18.52 -16.78
C PRO A 171 13.81 -17.80 -17.18
N GLY A 172 14.27 -16.85 -16.36
CA GLY A 172 15.25 -15.86 -16.79
C GLY A 172 15.31 -14.53 -16.03
N SER A 173 14.26 -14.04 -15.35
CA SER A 173 14.46 -12.93 -14.38
C SER A 173 15.13 -13.48 -13.12
N GLY A 174 16.46 -13.49 -13.12
CA GLY A 174 17.28 -14.25 -12.19
C GLY A 174 16.92 -14.01 -10.73
N VAL A 175 16.76 -15.12 -9.99
CA VAL A 175 17.08 -15.12 -8.56
C VAL A 175 18.58 -14.88 -8.49
N ALA A 176 18.99 -13.64 -8.25
CA ALA A 176 20.39 -13.30 -8.05
C ALA A 176 20.89 -14.04 -6.80
N ASP A 177 22.06 -14.65 -6.90
CA ASP A 177 22.54 -15.57 -5.86
C ASP A 177 22.73 -14.86 -4.50
N GLY A 178 22.27 -15.51 -3.43
CA GLY A 178 22.85 -15.41 -2.08
C GLY A 178 22.48 -14.25 -1.16
N HIS A 179 22.31 -14.62 0.10
CA HIS A 179 22.32 -13.82 1.35
C HIS A 179 21.25 -12.74 1.54
N ALA A 180 20.73 -12.12 0.47
CA ALA A 180 19.49 -11.37 0.56
C ALA A 180 18.32 -12.36 0.70
N LEU A 181 17.57 -12.30 1.80
CA LEU A 181 16.27 -13.00 1.84
C LEU A 181 15.28 -12.33 0.88
N PHE A 182 15.49 -11.08 0.47
CA PHE A 182 14.52 -10.28 -0.26
C PHE A 182 15.18 -9.43 -1.36
N ASP A 183 14.40 -9.03 -2.38
CA ASP A 183 14.86 -8.06 -3.39
C ASP A 183 14.55 -6.62 -2.95
N PRO A 184 15.37 -5.62 -3.34
CA PRO A 184 15.27 -4.23 -2.87
C PRO A 184 13.92 -3.54 -3.12
N GLY A 185 13.65 -2.55 -2.27
CA GLY A 185 12.48 -1.68 -2.38
C GLY A 185 11.35 -1.95 -1.39
N PHE A 186 11.66 -2.45 -0.19
CA PHE A 186 10.68 -2.58 0.91
C PHE A 186 10.02 -1.25 1.27
N VAL A 187 8.73 -1.32 1.57
CA VAL A 187 7.89 -0.22 2.04
C VAL A 187 7.29 -0.62 3.37
N GLU A 188 7.89 -0.12 4.46
CA GLU A 188 7.32 -0.26 5.78
C GLU A 188 6.11 0.67 5.94
N LEU A 189 4.99 0.10 6.37
CA LEU A 189 3.72 0.78 6.57
C LEU A 189 3.49 1.04 8.07
N ARG A 190 2.83 2.16 8.39
CA ARG A 190 2.37 2.54 9.73
C ARG A 190 3.51 2.64 10.75
N THR A 191 4.65 3.16 10.32
CA THR A 191 5.94 3.27 11.03
C THR A 191 5.89 3.95 12.40
N THR A 192 4.85 4.75 12.67
CA THR A 192 4.60 5.52 13.90
C THR A 192 3.60 4.87 14.86
N TRP A 193 2.99 3.73 14.51
CA TRP A 193 1.94 3.07 15.29
C TRP A 193 2.33 1.64 15.66
N ALA A 194 2.20 1.25 16.93
CA ALA A 194 2.61 -0.08 17.43
C ALA A 194 4.02 -0.50 16.96
N ALA A 195 5.05 0.22 17.43
CA ALA A 195 6.42 0.10 16.93
C ALA A 195 7.09 -1.27 17.20
N THR A 196 6.55 -2.05 18.14
CA THR A 196 6.87 -3.45 18.49
C THR A 196 6.74 -4.43 17.33
N ILE A 197 6.03 -4.06 16.25
CA ILE A 197 5.93 -4.85 15.02
C ILE A 197 6.28 -4.00 13.80
N VAL A 198 6.87 -4.66 12.81
CA VAL A 198 7.13 -4.15 11.47
C VAL A 198 6.12 -4.81 10.54
N THR A 199 5.43 -3.99 9.75
CA THR A 199 4.49 -4.44 8.72
C THR A 199 4.82 -3.71 7.42
N GLY A 200 4.96 -4.41 6.30
CA GLY A 200 5.32 -3.74 5.05
C GLY A 200 5.34 -4.65 3.83
N LEU A 201 5.40 -4.05 2.65
CA LEU A 201 5.41 -4.74 1.37
C LEU A 201 6.82 -4.73 0.78
N GLY A 202 7.28 -5.88 0.28
CA GLY A 202 8.58 -6.02 -0.38
C GLY A 202 8.54 -7.08 -1.48
N ARG A 203 9.70 -7.50 -1.97
CA ARG A 203 9.81 -8.64 -2.90
C ARG A 203 10.66 -9.77 -2.35
N LEU A 204 10.31 -10.98 -2.78
CA LEU A 204 10.98 -12.24 -2.49
C LEU A 204 11.08 -13.01 -3.80
N ALA A 205 12.28 -13.09 -4.40
CA ALA A 205 12.50 -13.73 -5.69
C ALA A 205 11.56 -13.17 -6.80
N GLY A 206 11.53 -11.84 -6.93
CA GLY A 206 10.67 -11.08 -7.85
C GLY A 206 9.21 -10.94 -7.41
N ARG A 207 8.71 -11.84 -6.56
CA ARG A 207 7.30 -11.89 -6.14
C ARG A 207 7.04 -10.97 -4.96
N THR A 208 5.96 -10.22 -5.03
CA THR A 208 5.55 -9.34 -3.93
C THR A 208 5.12 -10.15 -2.72
N VAL A 209 5.59 -9.75 -1.53
CA VAL A 209 5.28 -10.37 -0.24
C VAL A 209 4.92 -9.30 0.80
N GLY A 210 3.97 -9.64 1.67
CA GLY A 210 3.67 -8.88 2.87
C GLY A 210 4.47 -9.42 4.04
N VAL A 211 5.34 -8.61 4.62
CA VAL A 211 6.16 -8.98 5.77
C VAL A 211 5.47 -8.53 7.05
N VAL A 212 5.32 -9.45 8.00
CA VAL A 212 4.93 -9.18 9.39
C VAL A 212 6.06 -9.65 10.29
N ALA A 213 6.65 -8.76 11.08
CA ALA A 213 7.81 -9.10 11.88
C ALA A 213 7.81 -8.41 13.25
N ASN A 214 7.86 -9.15 14.37
CA ASN A 214 7.95 -8.52 15.69
C ASN A 214 9.40 -8.10 15.99
N ASP A 215 9.60 -6.88 16.51
CA ASP A 215 10.93 -6.30 16.70
C ASP A 215 11.37 -6.42 18.18
N PRO A 216 12.22 -7.39 18.56
CA PRO A 216 12.66 -7.58 19.93
C PRO A 216 13.38 -6.37 20.53
N ALA A 217 13.93 -5.48 19.70
CA ALA A 217 14.56 -4.24 20.17
C ALA A 217 13.56 -3.21 20.73
N ARG A 218 12.25 -3.39 20.52
CA ARG A 218 11.20 -2.50 21.04
C ARG A 218 10.29 -3.27 21.99
N ALA A 219 10.33 -2.90 23.27
CA ALA A 219 9.58 -3.54 24.36
C ALA A 219 9.68 -5.09 24.39
N GLY A 220 10.83 -5.65 23.97
CA GLY A 220 11.06 -7.09 23.93
C GLY A 220 10.25 -7.83 22.86
N GLY A 221 9.77 -7.14 21.82
CA GLY A 221 8.98 -7.76 20.74
C GLY A 221 7.59 -8.20 21.17
N ARG A 222 7.14 -7.78 22.36
CA ARG A 222 5.87 -8.17 22.97
C ARG A 222 4.69 -7.73 22.12
N ILE A 223 3.77 -8.65 21.93
CA ILE A 223 2.48 -8.42 21.28
C ILE A 223 1.49 -7.88 22.33
N ASP A 224 1.13 -6.61 22.19
CA ASP A 224 0.01 -5.98 22.90
C ASP A 224 -1.21 -5.81 21.96
N PRO A 225 -2.39 -5.38 22.45
CA PRO A 225 -3.57 -5.22 21.61
C PRO A 225 -3.40 -4.25 20.43
N LEU A 226 -2.52 -3.24 20.56
CA LEU A 226 -2.22 -2.28 19.49
C LEU A 226 -1.39 -2.94 18.38
N THR A 227 -0.42 -3.76 18.80
CA THR A 227 0.45 -4.60 17.97
C THR A 227 -0.37 -5.62 17.19
N ALA A 228 -1.27 -6.31 17.89
CA ALA A 228 -2.23 -7.25 17.31
C ALA A 228 -3.10 -6.56 16.25
N ALA A 229 -3.70 -5.41 16.56
CA ALA A 229 -4.54 -4.66 15.63
C ALA A 229 -3.77 -4.17 14.37
N ARG A 230 -2.48 -3.79 14.51
CA ARG A 230 -1.62 -3.46 13.36
C ARG A 230 -1.35 -4.67 12.47
N ALA A 231 -0.98 -5.80 13.06
CA ALA A 231 -0.78 -7.06 12.34
C ALA A 231 -2.06 -7.48 11.60
N GLU A 232 -3.19 -7.51 12.31
CA GLU A 232 -4.49 -7.95 11.81
C GLU A 232 -4.99 -7.10 10.62
N ARG A 233 -4.87 -5.77 10.72
CA ARG A 233 -5.17 -4.84 9.60
C ARG A 233 -4.29 -5.15 8.39
N PHE A 234 -2.99 -5.33 8.59
CA PHE A 234 -2.06 -5.58 7.49
C PHE A 234 -2.27 -6.95 6.84
N VAL A 235 -2.58 -7.98 7.64
CA VAL A 235 -2.90 -9.33 7.16
C VAL A 235 -4.15 -9.30 6.28
N ARG A 236 -5.25 -8.66 6.72
CA ARG A 236 -6.44 -8.45 5.88
C ARG A 236 -6.13 -7.68 4.59
N THR A 237 -5.25 -6.68 4.67
CA THR A 237 -4.83 -5.88 3.51
C THR A 237 -4.09 -6.76 2.48
N CYS A 238 -3.17 -7.62 2.95
CA CYS A 238 -2.47 -8.56 2.09
C CYS A 238 -3.42 -9.60 1.48
N ASP A 239 -4.36 -10.14 2.27
CA ASP A 239 -5.35 -11.10 1.80
C ASP A 239 -6.25 -10.52 0.70
N ALA A 240 -6.80 -9.32 0.91
CA ALA A 240 -7.60 -8.59 -0.09
C ALA A 240 -6.80 -8.25 -1.36
N LEU A 241 -5.48 -8.03 -1.25
CA LEU A 241 -4.60 -7.77 -2.38
C LEU A 241 -4.07 -9.06 -3.06
N GLY A 242 -4.34 -10.24 -2.50
CA GLY A 242 -3.79 -11.52 -2.97
C GLY A 242 -2.28 -11.64 -2.77
N VAL A 243 -1.71 -10.90 -1.81
CA VAL A 243 -0.27 -10.85 -1.51
C VAL A 243 0.08 -11.92 -0.47
N PRO A 244 0.99 -12.87 -0.76
CA PRO A 244 1.43 -13.88 0.20
C PRO A 244 2.17 -13.26 1.39
N LEU A 245 2.01 -13.88 2.55
CA LEU A 245 2.54 -13.41 3.83
C LEU A 245 3.81 -14.15 4.23
N LEU A 246 4.83 -13.38 4.64
CA LEU A 246 6.01 -13.88 5.34
C LEU A 246 6.02 -13.33 6.76
N VAL A 247 5.82 -14.21 7.73
CA VAL A 247 5.84 -13.89 9.16
C VAL A 247 7.21 -14.24 9.72
N LEU A 248 7.95 -13.25 10.21
CA LEU A 248 9.24 -13.43 10.87
C LEU A 248 9.03 -13.20 12.36
N THR A 249 9.29 -14.18 13.21
CA THR A 249 9.01 -13.98 14.64
C THR A 249 9.92 -14.75 15.58
N ASP A 250 10.28 -14.13 16.71
CA ASP A 250 10.97 -14.81 17.81
C ASP A 250 10.02 -15.36 18.90
N ASP A 251 8.72 -15.16 18.73
CA ASP A 251 7.66 -15.70 19.57
C ASP A 251 6.78 -16.67 18.76
N PRO A 252 6.78 -18.00 19.05
CA PRO A 252 5.93 -18.95 18.33
C PRO A 252 4.42 -18.65 18.48
N ASP A 253 4.00 -17.99 19.56
CA ASP A 253 2.59 -17.63 19.79
C ASP A 253 2.12 -16.45 18.93
N ALA A 254 3.04 -15.66 18.36
CA ALA A 254 2.71 -14.60 17.39
C ALA A 254 1.95 -15.12 16.16
N THR A 255 2.10 -16.41 15.84
CA THR A 255 1.42 -17.08 14.73
C THR A 255 -0.09 -17.24 14.91
N ARG A 256 -0.59 -17.04 16.13
CA ARG A 256 -1.99 -17.19 16.58
C ARG A 256 -2.76 -15.87 16.67
N LEU A 257 -2.19 -14.78 16.15
CA LEU A 257 -2.92 -13.51 16.01
C LEU A 257 -4.14 -13.70 15.09
N ALA A 258 -5.33 -13.31 15.57
CA ALA A 258 -6.63 -13.64 14.96
C ALA A 258 -6.75 -13.32 13.46
N GLY A 259 -6.04 -12.32 12.96
CA GLY A 259 -6.02 -11.99 11.54
C GLY A 259 -5.45 -13.09 10.64
N PHE A 260 -4.53 -13.93 11.15
CA PHE A 260 -3.91 -15.00 10.36
C PHE A 260 -4.83 -16.21 10.13
N ASP A 261 -5.75 -16.49 11.04
CA ASP A 261 -6.62 -17.66 10.93
C ASP A 261 -7.72 -17.48 9.86
N GLY A 262 -8.06 -16.22 9.55
CA GLY A 262 -8.97 -15.86 8.46
C GLY A 262 -8.31 -15.61 7.10
N ALA A 263 -6.97 -15.67 7.00
CA ALA A 263 -6.25 -15.34 5.76
C ALA A 263 -6.23 -16.54 4.78
N SER A 264 -6.61 -16.29 3.53
CA SER A 264 -6.62 -17.26 2.43
C SER A 264 -5.31 -17.28 1.62
N VAL A 265 -4.55 -16.18 1.63
CA VAL A 265 -3.27 -16.07 0.94
C VAL A 265 -2.19 -17.01 1.52
N PRO A 266 -1.23 -17.50 0.70
CA PRO A 266 -0.15 -18.35 1.18
C PRO A 266 0.65 -17.67 2.29
N ARG A 267 0.79 -18.34 3.44
CA ARG A 267 1.58 -17.88 4.60
C ARG A 267 2.80 -18.78 4.82
N VAL A 268 3.96 -18.16 4.98
CA VAL A 268 5.19 -18.79 5.49
C VAL A 268 5.53 -18.12 6.82
N THR A 269 5.77 -18.92 7.87
CA THR A 269 6.30 -18.42 9.14
C THR A 269 7.73 -18.92 9.32
N VAL A 270 8.66 -18.01 9.55
CA VAL A 270 10.02 -18.30 10.00
C VAL A 270 10.12 -17.92 11.48
N VAL A 271 10.24 -18.93 12.34
CA VAL A 271 10.50 -18.70 13.76
C VAL A 271 12.00 -18.53 13.98
N THR A 272 12.43 -17.30 14.24
CA THR A 272 13.80 -16.94 14.60
C THR A 272 14.07 -17.25 16.07
N ARG A 273 15.26 -17.71 16.44
CA ARG A 273 15.61 -17.82 17.88
C ARG A 273 15.75 -16.43 18.51
N ARG A 274 15.61 -16.35 19.85
CA ARG A 274 15.74 -15.15 20.75
C ARG A 274 17.09 -14.40 20.67
N THR A 275 17.87 -14.58 19.61
CA THR A 275 19.24 -14.09 19.44
C THR A 275 19.47 -13.30 18.15
N TYR A 276 18.42 -12.90 17.42
CA TYR A 276 18.50 -11.77 16.47
C TYR A 276 18.48 -10.43 17.22
N GLY A 277 19.49 -10.24 18.06
CA GLY A 277 19.67 -9.03 18.85
C GLY A 277 19.93 -7.80 17.97
N GLY A 278 19.23 -6.71 18.30
CA GLY A 278 19.48 -5.37 17.75
C GLY A 278 18.82 -5.12 16.41
N ASP A 279 17.65 -4.49 16.48
CA ASP A 279 16.95 -3.75 15.43
C ASP A 279 16.59 -4.58 14.19
N LEU A 280 15.50 -5.37 14.30
CA LEU A 280 14.97 -6.15 13.18
C LEU A 280 14.53 -5.25 12.03
N ARG A 281 14.04 -4.04 12.34
CA ARG A 281 13.65 -3.04 11.34
C ARG A 281 14.83 -2.59 10.49
N ARG A 282 15.97 -2.25 11.11
CA ARG A 282 17.23 -1.99 10.38
C ARG A 282 17.72 -3.22 9.63
N ARG A 283 17.70 -4.41 10.23
CA ARG A 283 18.17 -5.64 9.58
C ARG A 283 17.31 -6.05 8.39
N LEU A 284 16.01 -5.79 8.43
CA LEU A 284 15.14 -5.89 7.25
C LEU A 284 15.60 -4.88 6.20
N ALA A 285 15.73 -3.59 6.54
CA ALA A 285 16.22 -2.59 5.60
C ALA A 285 17.59 -2.95 4.99
N GLU A 286 18.53 -3.50 5.76
CA GLU A 286 19.83 -4.02 5.30
C GLU A 286 19.66 -5.25 4.38
N ALA A 287 18.85 -6.23 4.76
CA ALA A 287 18.57 -7.43 3.95
C ALA A 287 17.79 -7.14 2.66
N PHE A 288 17.03 -6.04 2.63
CA PHE A 288 16.45 -5.48 1.41
C PHE A 288 17.45 -4.61 0.63
N ALA A 289 18.47 -4.03 1.25
CA ALA A 289 19.42 -3.14 0.57
C ALA A 289 20.65 -3.85 -0.04
N ALA A 290 21.00 -5.05 0.42
CA ALA A 290 22.23 -5.75 0.04
C ALA A 290 22.01 -6.87 -1.00
N ALA A 291 22.85 -6.92 -2.03
CA ALA A 291 23.11 -8.05 -2.93
C ALA A 291 24.50 -7.86 -3.59
N PRO A 292 25.23 -8.89 -4.10
CA PRO A 292 25.05 -10.36 -4.05
C PRO A 292 25.99 -10.98 -2.95
N ALA A 293 26.47 -12.24 -2.91
CA ALA A 293 26.43 -13.41 -3.82
C ALA A 293 26.40 -14.76 -3.06
N GLY A 294 25.82 -15.81 -3.66
CA GLY A 294 26.02 -17.23 -3.29
C GLY A 294 24.90 -17.98 -2.51
N ARG A 295 24.12 -18.81 -3.22
CA ARG A 295 23.21 -19.89 -2.73
C ARG A 295 22.08 -19.52 -1.73
N ALA A 296 20.84 -19.88 -2.11
CA ALA A 296 19.72 -20.08 -1.20
C ALA A 296 18.90 -21.32 -1.62
N TRP A 297 18.51 -22.16 -0.66
CA TRP A 297 17.70 -23.36 -0.90
C TRP A 297 16.21 -23.10 -0.66
N TRP A 298 15.36 -23.67 -1.51
CA TRP A 298 13.91 -23.69 -1.33
C TRP A 298 13.40 -25.13 -1.40
N SER A 299 12.48 -25.51 -0.50
CA SER A 299 11.74 -26.77 -0.62
C SER A 299 10.25 -26.54 -0.38
N HIS A 300 9.44 -27.09 -1.28
CA HIS A 300 8.00 -26.84 -1.35
C HIS A 300 7.24 -27.89 -0.54
N ARG A 301 6.50 -27.48 0.50
CA ARG A 301 5.27 -28.17 0.95
C ARG A 301 4.47 -27.39 2.01
N SER A 302 3.18 -27.72 2.04
CA SER A 302 2.14 -27.26 2.95
C SER A 302 2.52 -27.22 4.43
N THR A 303 2.12 -26.13 5.11
CA THR A 303 1.76 -26.04 6.54
C THR A 303 2.55 -26.96 7.49
N GLN A 304 3.87 -26.80 7.53
CA GLN A 304 4.69 -27.32 8.63
C GLN A 304 5.38 -26.17 9.35
N HIS A 305 5.14 -26.06 10.66
CA HIS A 305 6.02 -25.29 11.55
C HIS A 305 7.38 -25.99 11.59
N ARG A 306 8.27 -25.65 10.66
CA ARG A 306 9.68 -26.04 10.72
C ARG A 306 10.47 -24.91 11.33
N THR A 307 10.93 -25.11 12.57
CA THR A 307 12.00 -24.31 13.15
C THR A 307 13.24 -24.50 12.30
N ILE A 308 13.68 -23.46 11.59
CA ILE A 308 14.91 -23.49 10.80
C ILE A 308 16.04 -23.07 11.75
N PRO A 309 16.98 -23.97 12.11
CA PRO A 309 18.25 -23.53 12.66
C PRO A 309 19.05 -22.90 11.52
N LEU A 310 19.36 -21.62 11.69
CA LEU A 310 20.37 -20.89 10.92
C LEU A 310 21.74 -21.05 11.62
#